data_AF-A0AA41JH72-F1
#
_entry.id   AF-A0AA41JH72-F1
#
_cell.length_a   1.000
_cell.length_b   1.000
_cell.length_c   1.000
_cell.angle_alpha   90.00
_cell.angle_beta   90.00
_cell.angle_gamma   90.00
#
_symmetry.space_group_name_H-M   'P 1'
#
loop_
_entity.id
_entity.type
_entity.pdbx_description
1 polymer ?
#
loop_
_entity_poly.entity_id
_entity_poly.type
_entity_poly.pdbx_seq_one_letter_code
_entity_poly.pdbx_strand_id
1 'polypeptide(L)'
;NQNWIRTDESENILGYDLNTKSGIRPRYMRLNPDGQSNTILTNDFNPRDKLHPKENRGLSLREGARIQSFPDSFIFNGSFNEIGNQIGNAVPPLMAESLAEHVINKNQKT
;
A
#
# COMPACT_ATOMS: atom_id res chain seq x y z
N ASN A 1 14.66 -25.62 -6.72
CA ASN A 1 15.78 -24.67 -6.54
C ASN A 1 15.72 -23.64 -7.65
N GLN A 2 15.71 -22.35 -7.26
CA GLN A 2 15.68 -21.16 -8.14
C GLN A 2 14.33 -20.91 -8.82
N ASN A 3 13.56 -19.92 -8.37
CA ASN A 3 12.50 -19.23 -9.14
C ASN A 3 11.94 -18.00 -8.37
N TRP A 4 12.81 -17.22 -7.72
CA TRP A 4 12.45 -15.91 -7.15
C TRP A 4 12.97 -14.77 -8.03
N ILE A 5 13.11 -15.02 -9.34
CA ILE A 5 13.49 -13.98 -10.31
C ILE A 5 12.51 -14.13 -11.47
N ARG A 6 11.51 -13.25 -11.50
CA ARG A 6 10.70 -12.99 -12.69
C ARG A 6 11.41 -11.90 -13.48
N THR A 7 12.16 -12.32 -14.49
CA THR A 7 12.57 -11.45 -15.60
C THR A 7 11.59 -11.70 -16.74
N ASP A 8 10.62 -10.83 -16.91
CA ASP A 8 9.99 -10.63 -18.21
C ASP A 8 10.34 -9.22 -18.71
N GLU A 9 11.35 -9.18 -19.58
CA GLU A 9 11.51 -8.10 -20.53
C GLU A 9 10.30 -8.14 -21.48
N SER A 10 9.19 -7.52 -21.08
CA SER A 10 8.12 -7.12 -21.97
C SER A 10 7.73 -5.69 -21.64
N GLU A 11 8.04 -4.78 -22.56
CA GLU A 11 7.57 -3.38 -22.57
C GLU A 11 8.21 -2.39 -21.57
N ASN A 12 9.55 -2.37 -21.45
CA ASN A 12 10.31 -1.23 -20.90
C ASN A 12 10.05 -0.85 -19.41
N ILE A 13 9.44 -1.70 -18.59
CA ILE A 13 9.29 -1.44 -17.16
C ILE A 13 10.35 -2.20 -16.36
N LEU A 14 11.42 -1.49 -15.96
CA LEU A 14 12.37 -1.94 -14.95
C LEU A 14 11.72 -1.93 -13.56
N GLY A 15 10.98 -2.99 -13.23
CA GLY A 15 10.64 -3.31 -11.86
C GLY A 15 11.84 -3.97 -11.19
N TYR A 16 12.63 -3.21 -10.45
CA TYR A 16 13.73 -3.78 -9.66
C TYR A 16 13.18 -4.67 -8.54
N ASP A 17 13.15 -5.98 -8.76
CA ASP A 17 13.34 -6.93 -7.65
C ASP A 17 14.84 -6.97 -7.34
N LEU A 18 15.31 -5.93 -6.63
CA LEU A 18 16.59 -6.01 -5.94
C LEU A 18 16.37 -6.87 -4.72
N ASN A 19 16.59 -8.17 -4.92
CA ASN A 19 16.77 -9.20 -3.91
C ASN A 19 17.09 -8.59 -2.54
N THR A 20 16.08 -8.66 -1.70
CA THR A 20 16.12 -8.51 -0.26
C THR A 20 17.26 -9.40 0.25
N LYS A 21 18.45 -8.86 0.47
CA LYS A 21 19.21 -9.33 1.63
C LYS A 21 18.24 -9.17 2.79
N SER A 22 17.80 -10.30 3.35
CA SER A 22 16.82 -10.38 4.45
C SER A 22 16.87 -9.13 5.33
N GLY A 23 15.87 -8.24 5.18
CA GLY A 23 15.74 -7.00 5.96
C GLY A 23 15.80 -5.68 5.18
N ILE A 24 16.25 -5.62 3.93
CA ILE A 24 16.30 -4.36 3.15
C ILE A 24 15.06 -4.22 2.27
N ARG A 25 14.26 -3.17 2.48
CA ARG A 25 13.07 -2.91 1.64
C ARG A 25 13.47 -2.59 0.19
N PRO A 26 12.78 -3.16 -0.81
CA PRO A 26 13.02 -2.81 -2.22
C PRO A 26 12.69 -1.33 -2.42
N ARG A 27 13.54 -0.63 -3.18
CA ARG A 27 13.34 0.78 -3.55
C ARG A 27 12.85 0.90 -4.98
N TYR A 28 12.15 1.99 -5.26
CA TYR A 28 11.57 2.30 -6.57
C TYR A 28 10.64 1.18 -7.07
N MET A 29 9.94 0.53 -6.15
CA MET A 29 9.03 -0.57 -6.48
C MET A 29 7.75 0.00 -7.10
N ARG A 30 7.50 -0.34 -8.35
CA ARG A 30 6.30 0.08 -9.09
C ARG A 30 5.13 -0.87 -8.81
N LEU A 31 3.97 -0.31 -8.49
CA LEU A 31 2.76 -1.10 -8.30
C LEU A 31 2.23 -1.65 -9.63
N ASN A 32 1.74 -2.89 -9.60
CA ASN A 32 0.97 -3.46 -10.70
C ASN A 32 -0.46 -2.90 -10.66
N PRO A 33 -0.96 -2.25 -11.73
CA PRO A 33 -2.31 -1.67 -11.76
C PRO A 33 -3.43 -2.72 -11.64
N ASP A 34 -3.18 -3.96 -12.09
CA ASP A 34 -4.15 -5.06 -12.06
C ASP A 34 -3.93 -6.00 -10.86
N GLY A 35 -2.91 -5.71 -10.04
CA GLY A 35 -2.52 -6.51 -8.88
C GLY A 35 -2.97 -5.90 -7.56
N GLN A 36 -2.81 -6.67 -6.49
CA GLN A 36 -2.97 -6.16 -5.13
C GLN A 36 -1.75 -5.31 -4.75
N SER A 37 -2.01 -4.19 -4.07
CA SER A 37 -0.95 -3.42 -3.43
C SER A 37 -0.35 -4.22 -2.28
N ASN A 38 0.96 -4.11 -2.09
CA ASN A 38 1.57 -4.48 -0.82
C ASN A 38 1.23 -3.44 0.27
N THR A 39 1.60 -3.73 1.52
CA THR A 39 1.34 -2.85 2.67
C THR A 39 1.73 -1.41 2.38
N ILE A 40 0.83 -0.48 2.68
CA ILE A 40 1.09 0.96 2.61
C ILE A 40 1.79 1.38 3.89
N LEU A 41 3.00 1.90 3.73
CA LEU A 41 3.85 2.44 4.78
C LEU A 41 3.77 3.95 4.80
N THR A 42 4.22 4.54 5.91
CA THR A 42 4.22 5.99 6.12
C THR A 42 5.05 6.77 5.10
N ASN A 43 6.04 6.12 4.47
CA ASN A 43 6.98 6.74 3.54
C ASN A 43 6.69 6.41 2.06
N ASP A 44 5.69 5.58 1.77
CA ASP A 44 5.38 5.11 0.40
C ASP A 44 4.92 6.23 -0.56
N PHE A 45 4.70 7.43 -0.04
CA PHE A 45 4.40 8.62 -0.82
C PHE A 45 5.64 9.23 -1.48
N ASN A 46 6.83 8.73 -1.14
CA ASN A 46 8.07 9.07 -1.81
C ASN A 46 8.32 8.11 -3.00
N PRO A 47 8.65 8.63 -4.20
CA PRO A 47 9.00 7.80 -5.36
C PRO A 47 10.11 6.77 -5.10
N ARG A 48 10.99 7.03 -4.11
CA ARG A 48 12.06 6.10 -3.72
C ARG A 48 11.54 4.83 -3.06
N ASP A 49 10.39 4.87 -2.43
CA ASP A 49 9.84 3.75 -1.67
C ASP A 49 8.80 3.00 -2.51
N LYS A 50 7.86 3.72 -3.13
CA LYS A 50 6.81 3.12 -3.96
C LYS A 50 6.45 4.04 -5.12
N LEU A 51 6.37 3.49 -6.32
CA LEU A 51 6.04 4.20 -7.55
C LEU A 51 4.59 3.93 -7.99
N HIS A 52 3.95 4.99 -8.49
CA HIS A 52 2.66 4.90 -9.15
C HIS A 52 2.71 3.91 -10.33
N PRO A 53 1.65 3.13 -10.63
CA PRO A 53 1.67 2.13 -11.70
C PRO A 53 2.10 2.63 -13.08
N LYS A 54 1.79 3.88 -13.42
CA LYS A 54 2.06 4.45 -14.76
C LYS A 54 2.95 5.68 -14.76
N GLU A 55 3.06 6.37 -13.64
CA GLU A 55 3.70 7.70 -13.58
C GLU A 55 5.02 7.61 -12.82
N ASN A 56 5.97 8.50 -13.14
CA ASN A 56 7.29 8.54 -12.50
C ASN A 56 7.27 9.39 -11.21
N ARG A 57 6.37 9.03 -10.30
CA ARG A 57 6.20 9.68 -9.00
C ARG A 57 5.83 8.67 -7.92
N GLY A 58 5.93 9.10 -6.66
CA GLY A 58 5.37 8.37 -5.53
C GLY A 58 3.85 8.35 -5.56
N LEU A 59 3.26 7.52 -4.69
CA LEU A 59 1.81 7.58 -4.50
C LEU A 59 1.40 8.94 -3.91
N SER A 60 0.26 9.44 -4.34
CA SER A 60 -0.41 10.54 -3.65
C SER A 60 -0.98 10.03 -2.32
N LEU A 61 -1.15 10.94 -1.35
CA LEU A 61 -1.81 10.62 -0.09
C LEU A 61 -3.21 10.01 -0.33
N ARG A 62 -3.95 10.51 -1.32
CA ARG A 62 -5.28 9.98 -1.64
C ARG A 62 -5.22 8.56 -2.23
N GLU A 63 -4.23 8.24 -3.05
CA GLU A 63 -4.03 6.87 -3.55
C GLU A 63 -3.74 5.90 -2.39
N GLY A 64 -2.84 6.27 -1.47
CA GLY A 64 -2.58 5.44 -0.28
C GLY A 64 -3.80 5.29 0.63
N ALA A 65 -4.59 6.36 0.80
CA ALA A 65 -5.83 6.32 1.57
C ALA A 65 -6.86 5.36 0.95
N ARG A 66 -7.01 5.36 -0.38
CA ARG A 66 -7.89 4.41 -1.08
C ARG A 66 -7.44 2.96 -0.93
N ILE A 67 -6.13 2.70 -1.00
CA ILE A 67 -5.58 1.36 -0.76
C ILE A 67 -5.87 0.91 0.67
N GLN A 68 -5.81 1.83 1.64
CA GLN A 68 -6.23 1.61 3.02
C GLN A 68 -7.75 1.62 3.21
N SER A 69 -8.54 1.60 2.14
CA SER A 69 -10.02 1.59 2.15
C SER A 69 -10.69 2.79 2.81
N PHE A 70 -9.99 3.93 2.95
CA PHE A 70 -10.64 5.16 3.38
C PHE A 70 -11.60 5.65 2.29
N PRO A 71 -12.80 6.14 2.66
CA PRO A 71 -13.67 6.78 1.69
C PRO A 71 -13.03 8.09 1.21
N ASP A 72 -13.30 8.46 -0.04
CA ASP A 72 -12.74 9.69 -0.64
C ASP A 72 -13.19 10.96 0.09
N SER A 73 -14.33 10.90 0.79
CA SER A 73 -14.85 11.97 1.65
C SER A 73 -14.10 12.11 2.99
N PHE A 74 -13.24 11.16 3.37
CA PHE A 74 -12.47 11.26 4.60
C PHE A 74 -11.45 12.39 4.49
N ILE A 75 -11.45 13.26 5.51
CA ILE A 75 -10.59 14.44 5.61
C ILE A 75 -9.46 14.13 6.59
N PHE A 76 -8.24 14.13 6.08
CA PHE A 76 -7.02 14.08 6.90
C PHE A 76 -6.58 15.50 7.24
N ASN A 77 -6.05 15.69 8.45
CA ASN A 77 -5.55 16.98 8.91
C ASN A 77 -4.05 16.89 9.22
N GLY A 78 -3.31 17.96 8.92
CA GLY A 78 -1.89 18.08 9.17
C GLY A 78 -1.06 18.30 7.91
N SER A 79 0.25 18.32 8.08
CA SER A 79 1.23 18.36 6.99
C SER A 79 1.22 17.06 6.18
N PHE A 80 1.84 17.11 4.99
CA PHE A 80 1.94 15.95 4.10
C PHE A 80 2.49 14.70 4.80
N ASN A 81 3.55 14.84 5.60
CA ASN A 81 4.16 13.73 6.33
C ASN A 81 3.29 13.22 7.47
N GLU A 82 2.59 14.12 8.17
CA GLU A 82 1.65 13.73 9.24
C GLU A 82 0.46 12.96 8.67
N ILE A 83 -0.06 13.37 7.52
CA ILE A 83 -1.12 12.64 6.82
C ILE A 83 -0.59 11.28 6.33
N GLY A 84 0.63 11.23 5.78
CA GLY A 84 1.27 9.99 5.38
C GLY A 84 1.41 9.01 6.55
N ASN A 85 1.80 9.50 7.73
CA ASN A 85 1.84 8.72 8.96
C ASN A 85 0.46 8.22 9.39
N GLN A 86 -0.58 9.04 9.29
CA GLN A 86 -1.95 8.63 9.60
C GLN A 86 -2.41 7.50 8.68
N ILE A 87 -2.16 7.60 7.37
CA ILE A 87 -2.55 6.58 6.39
C ILE A 87 -1.75 5.28 6.59
N GLY A 88 -0.43 5.37 6.75
CA GLY A 88 0.43 4.20 6.88
C GLY A 88 0.21 3.39 8.16
N ASN A 89 -0.15 4.07 9.26
CA ASN A 89 -0.38 3.42 10.55
C ASN A 89 -1.85 3.05 10.81
N ALA A 90 -2.77 3.48 9.94
CA ALA A 90 -4.20 3.21 10.13
C ALA A 90 -4.53 1.72 9.97
N VAL A 91 -5.58 1.31 10.68
CA VAL A 91 -6.33 0.08 10.36
C VAL A 91 -7.30 0.40 9.21
N PRO A 92 -7.36 -0.40 8.14
CA PRO A 92 -8.29 -0.16 7.04
C PRO A 92 -9.75 -0.12 7.52
N PRO A 93 -10.55 0.91 7.19
CA PRO A 93 -11.94 1.00 7.62
C PRO A 93 -12.80 -0.22 7.27
N LEU A 94 -12.70 -0.77 6.06
CA LEU A 94 -13.48 -1.96 5.67
C LEU A 94 -13.10 -3.20 6.48
N MET A 95 -11.82 -3.33 6.87
CA MET A 95 -11.39 -4.41 7.76
C MET A 95 -11.97 -4.24 9.16
N ALA A 96 -11.94 -3.02 9.69
CA ALA A 96 -12.48 -2.70 11.01
C ALA A 96 -14.00 -2.92 11.07
N GLU A 97 -14.73 -2.54 10.02
CA GLU A 97 -16.17 -2.79 9.87
C GLU A 97 -16.48 -4.29 9.91
N SER A 98 -15.84 -5.09 9.06
CA SER A 98 -16.06 -6.54 9.02
C SER A 98 -15.75 -7.21 10.36
N LEU A 99 -14.69 -6.77 11.06
CA LEU A 99 -14.37 -7.26 12.40
C LEU A 99 -15.46 -6.89 13.42
N ALA A 100 -15.96 -5.65 13.39
CA ALA A 100 -16.99 -5.19 14.31
C ALA A 100 -18.30 -5.97 14.12
N GLU A 101 -18.74 -6.19 12.87
CA GLU A 101 -19.91 -7.01 12.55
C GLU A 101 -19.77 -8.44 13.08
N HIS A 102 -18.60 -9.05 12.91
CA HIS A 102 -18.33 -10.39 13.43
C HIS A 102 -18.48 -10.46 14.96
N VAL A 103 -17.94 -9.48 15.68
CA VAL A 103 -18.01 -9.42 17.15
C VAL A 103 -19.46 -9.20 17.62
N ILE A 104 -20.19 -8.28 16.99
CA ILE A 104 -21.61 -8.00 17.33
C ILE A 104 -22.45 -9.26 17.13
N ASN A 105 -22.32 -9.93 15.98
CA ASN A 105 -23.07 -11.14 15.67
C ASN A 105 -22.78 -12.30 16.62
N LYS A 106 -21.55 -12.38 17.16
CA LYS A 106 -21.20 -13.38 18.17
C LYS A 106 -21.87 -13.08 19.51
N ASN A 107 -21.89 -11.82 19.93
CA ASN A 107 -22.47 -11.40 21.21
C ASN A 107 -24.01 -11.46 21.25
N GLN A 108 -24.68 -11.50 20.09
CA GLN A 108 -26.13 -11.69 20.00
C GLN A 108 -26.58 -13.16 20.08
N LYS A 109 -25.64 -14.11 20.00
CA LYS A 109 -25.92 -15.57 20.04
C LYS A 109 -25.67 -16.20 21.41
N THR A 110 -25.38 -15.40 22.44
CA THR A 110 -25.27 -15.77 23.85
C THR A 110 -26.37 -15.10 24.64
#